data_AF-A0A3D3EZW1-F1
#
_entry.id   AF-A0A3D3EZW1-F1
#
_cell.length_a   1.000
_cell.length_b   1.000
_cell.length_c   1.000
_cell.angle_alpha   90.00
_cell.angle_beta   90.00
_cell.angle_gamma   90.00
#
_symmetry.space_group_name_H-M   'P 1'
#
loop_
_entity.id
_entity.type
_entity.pdbx_description
1 polymer ?
#
loop_
_entity_poly.entity_id
_entity_poly.type
_entity_poly.pdbx_seq_one_letter_code
_entity_poly.pdbx_strand_id
1 'polypeptide(L)' 'FRRFESKPLWKPLIDKARVKMASRDLAFRDALHLQLEEYITPLQAEEFERFLGEKSKELAERLEEAKDVMKRLKDRG' A
#
# COMPACT_ATOMS: atom_id res chain seq x y z
N PHE A 1 12.08 -20.40 6.72
CA PHE A 1 12.20 -19.08 6.04
C PHE A 1 12.74 -17.96 6.95
N ARG A 2 12.17 -17.67 8.12
CA ARG A 2 12.65 -16.61 9.04
C ARG A 2 14.15 -16.61 9.36
N ARG A 3 14.74 -17.80 9.58
CA ARG A 3 16.19 -17.98 9.85
C ARG A 3 17.11 -17.65 8.67
N PHE A 4 16.58 -17.74 7.44
CA PHE A 4 17.32 -17.45 6.21
C PHE A 4 17.27 -15.95 5.91
N GLU A 5 16.09 -15.34 6.09
CA GLU A 5 15.85 -13.91 5.93
C GLU A 5 16.60 -13.05 6.96
N SER A 6 16.72 -13.52 8.21
CA SER A 6 17.40 -12.77 9.29
C SER A 6 18.93 -12.71 9.18
N LYS A 7 19.53 -13.29 8.13
CA LYS A 7 20.99 -13.27 7.97
C LYS A 7 21.48 -11.86 7.58
N PRO A 8 22.54 -11.35 8.22
CA PRO A 8 23.06 -9.99 7.97
C PRO A 8 23.43 -9.70 6.50
N LEU A 9 23.83 -10.73 5.76
CA LEU A 9 24.22 -10.65 4.34
C LEU A 9 23.10 -10.11 3.44
N TRP A 10 21.83 -10.31 3.81
CA TRP A 10 20.69 -9.86 2.99
C TRP A 10 20.34 -8.40 3.19
N LYS A 11 20.71 -7.81 4.34
CA LYS A 11 20.36 -6.43 4.67
C LYS A 11 20.92 -5.42 3.65
N PRO A 12 22.20 -5.49 3.23
CA PRO A 12 22.71 -4.63 2.15
C PRO A 12 22.01 -4.84 0.80
N LEU A 13 21.56 -6.05 0.49
CA LEU A 13 20.87 -6.36 -0.77
C LEU A 13 19.45 -5.78 -0.79
N ILE A 14 18.74 -5.87 0.34
CA ILE A 14 17.42 -5.25 0.54
C ILE A 14 17.54 -3.73 0.47
N ASP A 15 18.52 -3.16 1.16
CA ASP A 15 18.73 -1.70 1.17
C ASP A 15 19.08 -1.19 -0.23
N LYS A 16 19.94 -1.91 -0.96
CA LYS A 16 20.26 -1.59 -2.37
C LYS A 16 19.04 -1.68 -3.28
N ALA A 17 18.19 -2.68 -3.10
CA ALA A 17 16.94 -2.80 -3.85
C ALA A 17 15.99 -1.64 -3.54
N ARG A 18 15.82 -1.28 -2.27
CA ARG A 18 15.01 -0.14 -1.83
C ARG A 18 15.50 1.18 -2.37
N VAL A 19 16.82 1.44 -2.34
CA VAL A 19 17.41 2.66 -2.89
C VAL A 19 17.15 2.76 -4.39
N LYS A 20 17.31 1.65 -5.15
CA LYS A 20 17.00 1.63 -6.59
C LYS A 20 15.51 1.84 -6.89
N MET A 21 14.64 1.27 -6.07
CA MET A 21 13.19 1.48 -6.19
C MET A 21 12.82 2.92 -5.88
N ALA A 22 13.40 3.50 -4.83
CA ALA A 22 13.18 4.89 -4.44
C ALA A 22 13.72 5.88 -5.49
N SER A 23 14.89 5.63 -6.09
CA SER A 23 15.42 6.47 -7.16
C SER A 23 14.57 6.41 -8.44
N ARG A 24 14.05 5.21 -8.75
CA ARG A 24 13.13 5.02 -9.89
C ARG A 24 11.79 5.68 -9.62
N ASP A 25 11.25 5.54 -8.42
CA ASP A 25 10.01 6.18 -7.97
C ASP A 25 10.16 7.71 -7.97
N LEU A 26 11.29 8.23 -7.47
CA LEU A 26 11.61 9.66 -7.51
C LEU A 26 11.64 10.19 -8.94
N ALA A 27 12.27 9.47 -9.88
CA ALA A 27 12.26 9.84 -11.29
C ALA A 27 10.84 9.81 -11.92
N PHE A 28 9.92 9.01 -11.38
CA PHE A 28 8.50 9.03 -11.77
C PHE A 28 7.70 10.12 -11.06
N ARG A 29 8.11 10.58 -9.88
CA ARG A 29 7.47 11.73 -9.21
C ARG A 29 7.78 13.06 -9.90
N ASP A 30 8.96 13.17 -10.51
CA ASP A 30 9.35 14.32 -11.35
C ASP A 30 8.80 14.21 -12.79
N ALA A 31 8.06 13.14 -13.12
CA ALA A 31 7.35 13.07 -14.39
C ALA A 31 6.22 14.09 -14.38
N LEU A 32 6.37 15.14 -15.20
CA LEU A 32 5.41 16.22 -15.29
C LEU A 32 4.10 15.70 -15.93
N HIS A 33 3.11 15.41 -15.10
CA HIS A 33 1.81 14.85 -15.51
C HIS A 33 0.78 15.94 -15.86
N LEU A 34 1.13 16.93 -16.69
CA LEU A 34 0.22 18.03 -17.08
C LEU A 34 -1.12 17.51 -17.64
N GLN A 35 -1.08 16.41 -18.38
CA GLN A 35 -2.27 15.80 -18.97
C GLN A 35 -3.19 15.12 -17.94
N LEU A 36 -2.67 14.76 -16.77
CA LEU A 36 -3.47 14.18 -15.68
C LEU A 36 -3.97 15.25 -14.71
N GLU A 37 -3.39 16.46 -14.73
CA GLU A 37 -3.73 17.54 -13.80
C GLU A 37 -5.22 17.89 -13.85
N GLU A 38 -5.81 17.94 -15.04
CA GLU A 38 -7.25 18.18 -15.24
C GLU A 38 -8.14 17.05 -14.71
N TYR A 39 -7.60 15.84 -14.54
CA TYR A 39 -8.32 14.65 -14.07
C TYR A 39 -8.04 14.33 -12.59
N ILE A 40 -7.07 14.98 -11.98
CA ILE A 40 -6.75 14.85 -10.55
C ILE A 40 -7.47 15.98 -9.82
N THR A 41 -8.79 15.83 -9.67
CA THR A 41 -9.60 16.76 -8.88
C THR A 41 -9.82 16.22 -7.46
N PRO A 42 -9.75 17.07 -6.43
CA PRO A 42 -10.14 16.67 -5.09
C PRO A 42 -11.63 16.28 -5.09
N LEU A 43 -11.90 15.08 -4.60
CA LEU A 43 -13.25 14.52 -4.56
C LEU A 43 -14.12 15.33 -3.58
N GLN A 44 -15.32 15.75 -4.01
CA GLN A 44 -16.26 16.38 -3.09
C GLN A 44 -16.76 15.36 -2.06
N ALA A 45 -17.24 15.83 -0.90
CA ALA A 45 -17.69 14.94 0.18
C ALA A 45 -18.86 14.03 -0.29
N GLU A 46 -19.74 14.57 -1.12
CA GLU A 46 -20.88 13.84 -1.69
C GLU A 46 -20.43 12.77 -2.69
N GLU A 47 -19.41 13.05 -3.49
CA GLU A 47 -18.83 12.10 -4.43
C GLU A 47 -18.01 11.02 -3.72
N PHE A 48 -17.33 11.39 -2.64
CA PHE A 48 -16.65 10.45 -1.75
C PHE A 48 -17.64 9.45 -1.16
N GLU A 49 -18.76 9.92 -0.60
CA GLU A 49 -19.75 9.02 -0.03
C GLU A 49 -20.39 8.13 -1.11
N ARG A 50 -20.66 8.68 -2.30
CA ARG A 50 -21.23 7.93 -3.44
C ARG A 50 -20.30 6.83 -3.97
N PHE A 51 -19.00 7.08 -4.06
CA PHE A 51 -18.06 6.15 -4.71
C PHE A 51 -17.32 5.24 -3.73
N LEU A 52 -16.93 5.77 -2.57
CA LEU A 52 -16.11 5.11 -1.58
C LEU A 52 -16.87 4.83 -0.28
N GLY A 53 -17.73 5.73 0.19
CA GLY A 53 -18.40 5.64 1.50
C GLY A 53 -19.09 4.31 1.78
N GLU A 54 -20.02 3.87 0.92
CA GLU A 54 -20.73 2.59 1.09
C GLU A 54 -19.79 1.38 1.00
N LYS A 55 -18.88 1.37 0.01
CA LYS A 55 -17.92 0.28 -0.20
C LYS A 55 -16.87 0.20 0.92
N SER A 56 -16.51 1.33 1.52
CA SER A 56 -15.60 1.41 2.66
C SER A 56 -16.25 0.84 3.93
N LYS A 57 -17.57 1.03 4.12
CA LYS A 57 -18.31 0.38 5.21
C LYS A 57 -18.33 -1.13 5.04
N GLU A 58 -18.69 -1.62 3.85
CA GLU A 58 -18.66 -3.06 3.54
C GLU A 58 -17.26 -3.67 3.76
N LEU A 59 -16.22 -2.98 3.32
CA LEU A 59 -14.83 -3.43 3.52
C LEU A 59 -14.45 -3.48 5.00
N ALA A 60 -14.89 -2.50 5.80
CA ALA A 60 -14.62 -2.46 7.24
C ALA A 60 -15.31 -3.62 7.98
N GLU A 61 -16.55 -3.94 7.62
CA GLU A 61 -17.27 -5.10 8.15
C GLU A 61 -16.55 -6.41 7.81
N ARG A 62 -16.14 -6.59 6.55
CA ARG A 62 -15.37 -7.76 6.10
C ARG A 62 -14.01 -7.86 6.77
N LEU A 63 -13.36 -6.73 7.07
CA LEU A 63 -12.11 -6.68 7.82
C LEU A 63 -12.30 -7.12 9.28
N GLU A 64 -13.39 -6.73 9.92
CA GLU A 64 -13.70 -7.18 11.28
C GLU A 64 -14.04 -8.67 11.33
N GLU A 65 -14.84 -9.18 10.39
CA GLU A 65 -15.10 -10.62 10.27
C GLU A 65 -13.81 -11.42 10.04
N ALA A 66 -12.89 -10.88 9.22
CA ALA A 66 -11.62 -11.52 8.92
C ALA A 66 -10.54 -11.33 10.01
N LYS A 67 -10.79 -10.49 11.02
CA LYS A 67 -9.79 -10.13 12.05
C LYS A 67 -9.31 -11.32 12.86
N ASP A 68 -10.22 -12.21 13.25
CA ASP A 68 -9.88 -13.41 14.00
C ASP A 68 -9.09 -14.41 13.16
N VAL A 69 -9.39 -14.50 11.86
CA VAL A 69 -8.61 -15.32 10.91
C VAL A 69 -7.20 -14.75 10.77
N MET A 70 -7.07 -13.43 10.57
CA MET A 70 -5.78 -12.76 10.46
C MET A 70 -4.95 -12.88 11.74
N LYS A 71 -5.57 -12.79 12.92
CA LYS A 71 -4.90 -13.00 14.22
C LYS A 71 -4.37 -14.43 14.34
N ARG A 72 -5.18 -15.43 14.01
CA ARG A 72 -4.75 -16.85 13.99
C ARG A 72 -3.63 -17.12 12.99
N LEU A 73 -3.67 -16.52 11.80
CA LEU A 73 -2.62 -16.66 10.79
C LEU A 73 -1.31 -16.01 11.24
N LYS A 74 -1.39 -14.87 11.92
CA LYS A 74 -0.23 -14.20 12.53
C LYS A 74 0.43 -15.06 13.61
N ASP A 75 -0.35 -15.66 14.50
CA ASP A 75 0.16 -16.47 15.61
C ASP A 75 0.74 -17.83 15.17
N ARG A 76 0.38 -18.30 13.96
CA ARG A 76 0.91 -19.54 13.36
C ARG A 76 2.18 -19.37 12.55
N GLY A 77 2.55 -18.13 12.20
CA GLY A 77 3.79 -17.82 11.50
C GLY A 77 4.96 -17.71 12.45
#